data_AF-A0A522BG75-F1
#
_entry.id   AF-A0A522BG75-F1
#
_cell.length_a   1.000
_cell.length_b   1.000
_cell.length_c   1.000
_cell.angle_alpha   90.00
_cell.angle_beta   90.00
_cell.angle_gamma   90.00
#
_symmetry.space_group_name_H-M   'P 1'
#
loop_
_entity.id
_entity.type
_entity.pdbx_description
1 polymer ?
#
loop_
_entity_poly.entity_id
_entity_poly.type
_entity_poly.pdbx_seq_one_letter_code
_entity_poly.pdbx_strand_id
1 'polypeptide(L)'
;MALHFSSEKPGGLMRRLLALAVLLGLLPSGAKGAAVSVPVFNSVSGEYREVLVEQGDTLDYLSARHGVKVSSIMRDNSITDVKKLPAGKILTINTRRVVPSVSGNGLVADIAGGMLYRFEGGQLLGRYPAGFGDPKKQTPTGDFTILSAGIFPDRAYPGSRAIERERESLSSRRHSPPDEANSLGPYWISLTSFNLSLHATPFTSTIGTHESAKHIRLGAEDMEKLVRIARPGMELVSVYLQTRLALTPDGAIWLEAHPDVYGLGEADAEAVIRALGELSVDANRTAIGKVLREKKGVAELVGRVSGSRQSLGQEFEESESATFRCLDCPPGEDRRVTLQLAAKEPIAIDGEYPIEVLNAAGNVVFTSSTLGTPVKMAQGEIRNFIWELTDTHGRPLPMGQYTVRALFRPNGGEPTALSLPLWADQ
;
A
#
# COMPACT_ATOMS: atom_id res chain seq x y z
N MET A 1 8.25 -73.70 -27.66
CA MET A 1 8.23 -73.94 -29.11
C MET A 1 8.78 -72.67 -29.76
N ALA A 2 9.88 -72.79 -30.48
CA ALA A 2 10.76 -71.71 -30.89
C ALA A 2 10.41 -71.13 -32.27
N LEU A 3 11.17 -70.09 -32.63
CA LEU A 3 11.55 -69.60 -33.97
C LEU A 3 10.74 -68.41 -34.50
N HIS A 4 11.32 -67.20 -34.60
CA HIS A 4 12.38 -66.66 -35.49
C HIS A 4 11.91 -66.24 -36.89
N PHE A 5 11.94 -64.91 -37.08
CA PHE A 5 12.64 -64.14 -38.12
C PHE A 5 12.43 -64.38 -39.63
N SER A 6 12.15 -63.24 -40.27
CA SER A 6 12.78 -62.68 -41.49
C SER A 6 12.26 -63.08 -42.87
N SER A 7 11.98 -62.04 -43.67
CA SER A 7 11.93 -62.04 -45.14
C SER A 7 12.07 -60.56 -45.56
N GLU A 8 13.26 -60.14 -46.02
CA GLU A 8 13.67 -59.98 -47.44
C GLU A 8 13.04 -58.76 -48.13
N LYS A 9 13.65 -58.01 -49.07
CA LYS A 9 15.00 -57.78 -49.63
C LYS A 9 14.83 -56.63 -50.67
N PRO A 10 15.88 -56.17 -51.38
CA PRO A 10 16.01 -54.82 -51.91
C PRO A 10 15.81 -54.68 -53.43
N GLY A 11 15.96 -53.44 -53.92
CA GLY A 11 16.14 -53.04 -55.33
C GLY A 11 15.53 -51.65 -55.52
N GLY A 12 16.14 -50.62 -56.10
CA GLY A 12 17.30 -50.53 -56.97
C GLY A 12 17.18 -49.23 -57.79
N LEU A 13 17.94 -48.22 -57.38
CA LEU A 13 18.75 -47.34 -58.25
C LEU A 13 18.08 -46.61 -59.44
N MET A 14 17.88 -45.28 -59.32
CA MET A 14 18.13 -44.37 -60.45
C MET A 14 18.48 -42.95 -59.98
N ARG A 15 19.67 -42.49 -60.41
CA ARG A 15 20.19 -41.12 -60.27
C ARG A 15 19.26 -40.10 -60.92
N ARG A 16 19.09 -38.91 -60.32
CA ARG A 16 19.20 -37.60 -61.00
C ARG A 16 19.00 -36.40 -60.05
N LEU A 17 20.01 -35.52 -60.09
CA LEU A 17 19.97 -34.04 -59.99
C LEU A 17 19.55 -33.42 -58.64
N LEU A 18 20.57 -32.90 -57.93
CA LEU A 18 20.44 -31.86 -56.91
C LEU A 18 19.76 -30.63 -57.53
N ALA A 19 18.56 -30.29 -57.05
CA ALA A 19 18.03 -28.94 -57.09
C ALA A 19 18.18 -28.35 -55.69
N LEU A 20 19.10 -27.40 -55.56
CA LEU A 20 19.36 -26.63 -54.35
C LEU A 20 18.20 -25.65 -54.13
N ALA A 21 17.15 -26.08 -53.41
CA ALA A 21 16.14 -25.18 -52.90
C ALA A 21 16.66 -24.56 -51.60
N VAL A 22 17.21 -23.35 -51.70
CA VAL A 22 17.46 -22.48 -50.53
C VAL A 22 16.10 -22.07 -49.99
N LEU A 23 15.57 -22.84 -49.03
CA LEU A 23 14.51 -22.36 -48.15
C LEU A 23 15.14 -21.32 -47.23
N LEU A 24 14.99 -20.04 -47.61
CA LEU A 24 15.24 -18.93 -46.70
C LEU A 24 14.15 -19.00 -45.62
N GLY A 25 14.44 -19.74 -44.54
CA GLY A 25 13.56 -19.83 -43.40
C GLY A 25 13.35 -18.42 -42.84
N LEU A 26 12.13 -17.90 -42.93
CA LEU A 26 11.70 -16.82 -42.07
C LEU A 26 11.82 -17.33 -40.63
N LEU A 27 12.90 -16.95 -39.96
CA LEU A 27 12.98 -17.04 -38.51
C LEU A 27 11.77 -16.27 -37.96
N PRO A 28 10.88 -16.90 -37.17
CA PRO A 28 9.89 -16.14 -36.43
C PRO A 28 10.68 -15.18 -35.56
N SER A 29 10.57 -13.89 -35.88
CA SER A 29 11.10 -12.83 -35.03
C SER A 29 10.59 -13.10 -33.63
N GLY A 30 11.53 -13.28 -32.68
CA GLY A 30 11.23 -13.71 -31.33
C GLY A 30 10.03 -12.94 -30.78
N ALA A 31 9.04 -13.67 -30.29
CA ALA A 31 7.96 -13.06 -29.54
C ALA A 31 8.59 -12.23 -28.42
N LYS A 32 8.56 -10.90 -28.56
CA LYS A 32 8.86 -10.01 -27.45
C LYS A 32 7.91 -10.42 -26.34
N GLY A 33 8.45 -10.96 -25.24
CA GLY A 33 7.65 -11.30 -24.07
C GLY A 33 6.75 -10.11 -23.72
N ALA A 34 5.50 -10.40 -23.35
CA ALA A 34 4.54 -9.36 -22.98
C ALA A 34 5.19 -8.43 -21.95
N ALA A 35 5.18 -7.13 -22.22
CA ALA A 35 5.83 -6.16 -21.36
C ALA A 35 5.15 -6.16 -19.98
N VAL A 36 5.93 -6.26 -18.90
CA VAL A 36 5.42 -6.22 -17.52
C VAL A 36 4.65 -4.92 -17.31
N SER A 37 3.41 -5.01 -16.82
CA SER A 37 2.57 -3.86 -16.48
C SER A 37 2.90 -3.35 -15.08
N VAL A 38 3.06 -2.03 -14.93
CA VAL A 38 3.23 -1.38 -13.63
C VAL A 38 1.91 -0.73 -13.24
N PRO A 39 1.21 -1.20 -12.19
CA PRO A 39 -0.02 -0.56 -11.74
C PRO A 39 0.26 0.81 -11.09
N VAL A 40 -0.70 1.71 -11.23
CA VAL A 40 -0.68 3.05 -10.63
C VAL A 40 -1.83 3.14 -9.62
N PHE A 41 -1.49 3.39 -8.37
CA PHE A 41 -2.42 3.61 -7.28
C PHE A 41 -2.47 5.09 -6.91
N ASN A 42 -3.27 5.45 -5.90
CA ASN A 42 -3.51 6.83 -5.49
C ASN A 42 -3.07 7.15 -4.06
N SER A 43 -2.49 6.19 -3.33
CA SER A 43 -2.15 6.38 -1.93
C SER A 43 -0.85 5.71 -1.53
N VAL A 44 -0.19 6.36 -0.58
CA VAL A 44 0.96 5.86 0.17
C VAL A 44 0.58 5.92 1.64
N SER A 45 0.98 4.93 2.41
CA SER A 45 0.78 4.92 3.86
C SER A 45 2.08 4.65 4.60
N GLY A 46 2.11 4.95 5.89
CA GLY A 46 3.30 4.79 6.74
C GLY A 46 4.23 6.00 6.64
N GLU A 47 5.32 5.93 7.39
CA GLU A 47 6.16 7.09 7.69
C GLU A 47 7.59 6.69 8.07
N TYR A 48 8.43 7.69 8.31
CA TYR A 48 9.67 7.49 9.06
C TYR A 48 9.35 7.49 10.55
N ARG A 49 9.71 6.42 11.24
CA ARG A 49 9.51 6.27 12.68
C ARG A 49 10.84 6.23 13.40
N GLU A 50 10.89 6.83 14.57
CA GLU A 50 11.94 6.61 15.54
C GLU A 50 11.52 5.48 16.48
N VAL A 51 12.37 4.46 16.60
CA VAL A 51 12.12 3.27 17.42
C VAL A 51 13.25 3.12 18.41
N LEU A 52 12.93 3.18 19.71
CA LEU A 52 13.87 2.88 20.77
C LEU A 52 14.11 1.37 20.83
N VAL A 53 15.37 0.95 20.73
CA VAL A 53 15.75 -0.46 20.90
C VAL A 53 15.61 -0.83 22.37
N GLU A 54 14.76 -1.82 22.66
CA GLU A 54 14.58 -2.36 24.00
C GLU A 54 15.53 -3.54 24.27
N GLN A 55 15.66 -3.94 25.54
CA GLN A 55 16.48 -5.09 25.89
C GLN A 55 15.88 -6.36 25.30
N GLY A 56 16.69 -7.10 24.53
CA GLY A 56 16.26 -8.34 23.87
C GLY A 56 15.77 -8.16 22.43
N ASP A 57 15.61 -6.92 21.97
CA ASP A 57 15.31 -6.65 20.56
C ASP A 57 16.42 -7.18 19.64
N THR A 58 15.99 -7.72 18.52
CA THR A 58 16.87 -8.09 17.41
C THR A 58 16.40 -7.39 16.15
N LEU A 59 17.31 -7.19 15.20
CA LEU A 59 16.93 -6.60 13.91
C LEU A 59 15.91 -7.46 13.16
N ASP A 60 15.96 -8.78 13.28
CA ASP A 60 14.96 -9.68 12.69
C ASP A 60 13.57 -9.45 13.30
N TYR A 61 13.49 -9.30 14.62
CA TYR A 61 12.24 -8.99 15.32
C TYR A 61 11.68 -7.63 14.91
N LEU A 62 12.51 -6.57 14.90
CA LEU A 62 12.09 -5.23 14.50
C LEU A 62 11.71 -5.17 13.01
N SER A 63 12.47 -5.87 12.15
CA SER A 63 12.17 -6.07 10.73
C SER A 63 10.79 -6.67 10.53
N ALA A 64 10.49 -7.76 11.25
CA ALA A 64 9.20 -8.45 11.19
C ALA A 64 8.07 -7.55 11.70
N ARG A 65 8.26 -6.89 12.84
CA ARG A 65 7.26 -6.03 13.49
C ARG A 65 6.88 -4.83 12.64
N HIS A 66 7.84 -4.20 11.97
CA HIS A 66 7.61 -3.01 11.15
C HIS A 66 7.41 -3.33 9.66
N GLY A 67 7.57 -4.59 9.27
CA GLY A 67 7.47 -5.04 7.88
C GLY A 67 8.41 -4.29 6.94
N VAL A 68 9.67 -4.17 7.36
CA VAL A 68 10.75 -3.56 6.59
C VAL A 68 11.90 -4.56 6.53
N LYS A 69 12.76 -4.51 5.52
CA LYS A 69 13.91 -5.43 5.44
C LYS A 69 14.96 -5.07 6.51
N VAL A 70 15.55 -6.09 7.15
CA VAL A 70 16.73 -5.94 8.02
C VAL A 70 17.82 -5.07 7.37
N SER A 71 18.13 -5.33 6.09
CA SER A 71 19.14 -4.58 5.34
C SER A 71 18.78 -3.09 5.16
N SER A 72 17.49 -2.75 5.14
CA SER A 72 17.03 -1.36 5.10
C SER A 72 17.20 -0.69 6.46
N ILE A 73 16.80 -1.34 7.56
CA ILE A 73 17.06 -0.81 8.92
C ILE A 73 18.57 -0.60 9.12
N MET A 74 19.39 -1.59 8.76
CA MET A 74 20.84 -1.50 8.93
C MET A 74 21.44 -0.33 8.17
N ARG A 75 21.10 -0.20 6.88
CA ARG A 75 21.59 0.90 6.03
C ARG A 75 21.16 2.26 6.56
N ASP A 76 19.89 2.42 6.91
CA ASP A 76 19.33 3.72 7.31
C ASP A 76 19.85 4.16 8.71
N ASN A 77 20.45 3.23 9.47
CA ASN A 77 20.98 3.46 10.84
C ASN A 77 22.49 3.19 10.97
N SER A 78 23.19 3.07 9.85
CA SER A 78 24.64 2.81 9.78
C SER A 78 25.09 1.60 10.63
N ILE A 79 24.29 0.54 10.66
CA ILE A 79 24.61 -0.71 11.37
C ILE A 79 25.30 -1.66 10.39
N THR A 80 26.47 -2.15 10.75
CA THR A 80 27.28 -3.06 9.92
C THR A 80 27.24 -4.51 10.39
N ASP A 81 26.91 -4.76 11.65
CA ASP A 81 26.81 -6.09 12.25
C ASP A 81 25.38 -6.34 12.73
N VAL A 82 24.69 -7.27 12.04
CA VAL A 82 23.28 -7.59 12.31
C VAL A 82 23.04 -8.11 13.73
N LYS A 83 24.08 -8.68 14.38
CA LYS A 83 24.00 -9.24 15.73
C LYS A 83 24.27 -8.21 16.83
N LYS A 84 24.69 -6.99 16.47
CA LYS A 84 25.04 -5.94 17.42
C LYS A 84 24.00 -4.83 17.36
N LEU A 85 22.99 -4.95 18.21
CA LEU A 85 21.98 -3.93 18.40
C LEU A 85 21.97 -3.51 19.88
N PRO A 86 22.62 -2.41 20.26
CA PRO A 86 22.65 -1.96 21.64
C PRO A 86 21.29 -1.40 22.07
N ALA A 87 20.78 -1.86 23.22
CA ALA A 87 19.59 -1.30 23.85
C ALA A 87 19.80 0.21 24.12
N GLY A 88 18.72 0.98 24.01
CA GLY A 88 18.74 2.45 24.14
C GLY A 88 19.12 3.20 22.86
N LYS A 89 19.57 2.52 21.79
CA LYS A 89 19.76 3.15 20.48
C LYS A 89 18.39 3.51 19.88
N ILE A 90 18.29 4.69 19.27
CA ILE A 90 17.12 5.07 18.47
C ILE A 90 17.40 4.68 17.02
N LEU A 91 16.46 3.95 16.41
CA LEU A 91 16.49 3.58 15.00
C LEU A 91 15.48 4.40 14.20
N THR A 92 15.92 4.94 13.07
CA THR A 92 15.06 5.49 12.03
C THR A 92 14.60 4.36 11.12
N ILE A 93 13.29 4.13 11.04
CA ILE A 93 12.68 3.07 10.23
C ILE A 93 11.70 3.68 9.23
N ASN A 94 11.96 3.49 7.93
CA ASN A 94 11.02 3.89 6.88
C ASN A 94 9.98 2.79 6.61
N THR A 95 8.73 3.06 6.95
CA THR A 95 7.59 2.15 6.77
C THR A 95 6.68 2.53 5.60
N ARG A 96 7.08 3.50 4.78
CA ARG A 96 6.28 4.00 3.66
C ARG A 96 6.06 2.92 2.60
N ARG A 97 4.81 2.73 2.20
CA ARG A 97 4.39 1.75 1.19
C ARG A 97 3.32 2.33 0.29
N VAL A 98 3.42 2.04 -1.01
CA VAL A 98 2.31 2.23 -1.94
C VAL A 98 1.23 1.21 -1.59
N VAL A 99 0.04 1.71 -1.29
CA VAL A 99 -1.11 0.90 -0.87
C VAL A 99 -1.80 0.37 -2.12
N PRO A 100 -1.88 -0.96 -2.31
CA PRO A 100 -2.66 -1.51 -3.41
C PRO A 100 -4.14 -1.25 -3.14
N SER A 101 -4.75 -0.33 -3.88
CA SER A 101 -6.19 -0.11 -3.81
C SER A 101 -6.92 -1.27 -4.47
N VAL A 102 -7.79 -1.94 -3.72
CA VAL A 102 -8.84 -2.79 -4.29
C VAL A 102 -10.19 -2.18 -3.90
N SER A 103 -11.14 -2.17 -4.82
CA SER A 103 -12.49 -1.69 -4.54
C SER A 103 -13.17 -2.66 -3.59
N GLY A 104 -13.38 -2.30 -2.32
CA GLY A 104 -14.30 -3.02 -1.43
C GLY A 104 -13.86 -3.19 0.02
N ASN A 105 -14.37 -4.28 0.62
CA ASN A 105 -14.14 -4.72 1.99
C ASN A 105 -13.31 -5.99 1.96
N GLY A 106 -12.41 -6.18 2.93
CA GLY A 106 -11.70 -7.44 3.10
C GLY A 106 -10.19 -7.26 3.19
N LEU A 107 -9.46 -8.20 2.59
CA LEU A 107 -8.01 -8.30 2.70
C LEU A 107 -7.32 -8.20 1.34
N VAL A 108 -6.11 -7.63 1.31
CA VAL A 108 -5.21 -7.71 0.15
C VAL A 108 -3.89 -8.30 0.59
N ALA A 109 -3.56 -9.46 0.03
CA ALA A 109 -2.27 -10.10 0.24
C ALA A 109 -1.30 -9.67 -0.86
N ASP A 110 -0.36 -8.78 -0.50
CA ASP A 110 0.71 -8.33 -1.37
C ASP A 110 1.94 -9.20 -1.18
N ILE A 111 2.05 -10.22 -2.03
CA ILE A 111 3.06 -11.25 -1.94
C ILE A 111 4.46 -10.65 -2.11
N ALA A 112 4.66 -9.81 -3.13
CA ALA A 112 5.98 -9.23 -3.41
C ALA A 112 6.41 -8.26 -2.30
N GLY A 113 5.47 -7.49 -1.75
CA GLY A 113 5.74 -6.52 -0.71
C GLY A 113 5.88 -7.07 0.71
N GLY A 114 5.50 -8.33 0.93
CA GLY A 114 5.57 -8.97 2.25
C GLY A 114 4.51 -8.44 3.22
N MET A 115 3.31 -8.12 2.72
CA MET A 115 2.27 -7.40 3.47
C MET A 115 0.88 -7.97 3.23
N LEU A 116 0.04 -7.93 4.27
CA LEU A 116 -1.40 -8.10 4.20
C LEU A 116 -2.07 -6.77 4.61
N TYR A 117 -2.97 -6.25 3.79
CA TYR A 117 -3.73 -5.03 4.05
C TYR A 117 -5.18 -5.38 4.39
N ARG A 118 -5.80 -4.62 5.30
CA ARG A 118 -7.23 -4.72 5.60
C ARG A 118 -7.96 -3.46 5.15
N PHE A 119 -9.04 -3.65 4.41
CA PHE A 119 -9.91 -2.58 3.94
C PHE A 119 -11.36 -2.73 4.43
N GLU A 120 -12.01 -1.59 4.65
CA GLU A 120 -13.44 -1.49 4.92
C GLU A 120 -13.96 -0.17 4.33
N GLY A 121 -14.99 -0.22 3.49
CA GLY A 121 -15.49 0.92 2.74
C GLY A 121 -14.43 1.56 1.82
N GLY A 122 -13.43 0.80 1.36
CA GLY A 122 -12.28 1.33 0.63
C GLY A 122 -11.24 2.05 1.50
N GLN A 123 -11.44 2.14 2.82
CA GLN A 123 -10.47 2.72 3.75
C GLN A 123 -9.47 1.66 4.23
N LEU A 124 -8.19 2.02 4.31
CA LEU A 124 -7.16 1.15 4.87
C LEU A 124 -7.23 1.16 6.40
N LEU A 125 -7.63 0.05 7.00
CA LEU A 125 -7.78 -0.09 8.46
C LEU A 125 -6.60 -0.79 9.14
N GLY A 126 -5.76 -1.49 8.38
CA GLY A 126 -4.67 -2.25 8.96
C GLY A 126 -3.66 -2.71 7.94
N ARG A 127 -2.41 -2.83 8.40
CA ARG A 127 -1.27 -3.34 7.65
C ARG A 127 -0.56 -4.35 8.52
N TYR A 128 -0.36 -5.55 8.00
CA TYR A 128 0.23 -6.65 8.72
C TYR A 128 1.39 -7.20 7.91
N PRO A 129 2.63 -7.13 8.42
CA PRO A 129 3.75 -7.83 7.83
C PRO A 129 3.43 -9.32 7.70
N ALA A 130 3.67 -9.90 6.53
CA ALA A 130 3.26 -11.26 6.21
C ALA A 130 4.36 -12.03 5.47
N GLY A 131 4.48 -13.32 5.77
CA GLY A 131 5.31 -14.26 5.04
C GLY A 131 4.50 -15.04 4.01
N PHE A 132 5.13 -15.45 2.91
CA PHE A 132 4.48 -16.07 1.76
C PHE A 132 5.21 -17.34 1.30
N GLY A 133 4.63 -18.01 0.31
CA GLY A 133 5.16 -19.22 -0.29
C GLY A 133 6.52 -19.01 -0.94
N ASP A 134 7.35 -20.03 -0.93
CA ASP A 134 8.63 -20.01 -1.64
C ASP A 134 8.48 -20.19 -3.16
N PRO A 135 9.53 -19.98 -3.97
CA PRO A 135 9.44 -20.04 -5.43
C PRO A 135 8.98 -21.40 -6.00
N LYS A 136 9.16 -22.51 -5.27
CA LYS A 136 8.68 -23.86 -5.65
C LYS A 136 7.24 -24.12 -5.22
N LYS A 137 6.78 -23.47 -4.16
CA LYS A 137 5.40 -23.57 -3.62
C LYS A 137 4.84 -22.17 -3.42
N GLN A 138 4.64 -21.49 -4.53
CA GLN A 138 4.21 -20.09 -4.56
C GLN A 138 2.84 -19.93 -3.92
N THR A 139 2.64 -18.83 -3.18
CA THR A 139 1.29 -18.41 -2.80
C THR A 139 0.53 -18.05 -4.07
N PRO A 140 -0.64 -18.64 -4.34
CA PRO A 140 -1.39 -18.35 -5.54
C PRO A 140 -1.93 -16.92 -5.52
N THR A 141 -1.93 -16.27 -6.68
CA THR A 141 -2.63 -14.99 -6.90
C THR A 141 -4.08 -15.23 -7.29
N GLY A 142 -4.92 -14.20 -7.15
CA GLY A 142 -6.33 -14.22 -7.51
C GLY A 142 -7.25 -13.85 -6.37
N ASP A 143 -8.54 -14.08 -6.58
CA ASP A 143 -9.59 -13.74 -5.62
C ASP A 143 -9.96 -14.95 -4.76
N PHE A 144 -10.07 -14.70 -3.47
CA PHE A 144 -10.34 -15.69 -2.45
C PHE A 144 -11.45 -15.20 -1.52
N THR A 145 -12.12 -16.13 -0.87
CA THR A 145 -13.06 -15.86 0.20
C THR A 145 -12.64 -16.63 1.45
N ILE A 146 -12.78 -16.01 2.62
CA ILE A 146 -12.62 -16.70 3.89
C ILE A 146 -13.74 -17.75 4.01
N LEU A 147 -13.36 -19.00 4.24
CA LEU A 147 -14.28 -20.12 4.49
C LEU A 147 -14.56 -20.27 5.98
N SER A 148 -13.52 -20.24 6.80
CA SER A 148 -13.62 -20.37 8.25
C SER A 148 -12.44 -19.70 8.95
N ALA A 149 -12.67 -19.29 10.18
CA ALA A 149 -11.66 -18.73 11.08
C ALA A 149 -11.79 -19.44 12.43
N GLY A 150 -10.67 -19.73 13.09
CA GLY A 150 -10.68 -20.52 14.32
C GLY A 150 -9.54 -20.16 15.28
N ILE A 151 -9.89 -20.15 16.57
CA ILE A 151 -8.98 -20.03 17.71
C ILE A 151 -8.94 -21.38 18.42
N PHE A 152 -7.75 -21.92 18.62
CA PHE A 152 -7.51 -23.24 19.21
C PHE A 152 -6.45 -23.12 20.32
N PRO A 153 -6.85 -22.71 21.54
CA PRO A 153 -5.90 -22.33 22.60
C PRO A 153 -4.87 -23.41 22.95
N ASP A 154 -5.27 -24.69 22.89
CA ASP A 154 -4.41 -25.81 23.28
C ASP A 154 -3.45 -26.26 22.16
N ARG A 155 -3.49 -25.63 20.99
CA ARG A 155 -2.66 -26.00 19.84
C ARG A 155 -1.26 -25.42 19.94
N ALA A 156 -0.28 -26.30 20.11
CA ALA A 156 1.13 -25.94 20.12
C ALA A 156 1.62 -25.47 18.74
N TYR A 157 2.57 -24.53 18.76
CA TYR A 157 3.34 -24.16 17.57
C TYR A 157 4.35 -25.26 17.18
N PRO A 158 4.76 -25.33 15.91
CA PRO A 158 5.88 -26.18 15.49
C PRO A 158 7.18 -25.81 16.21
N GLY A 159 8.00 -26.81 16.53
CA GLY A 159 9.28 -26.61 17.24
C GLY A 159 10.42 -26.07 16.36
N SER A 160 10.27 -26.03 15.04
CA SER A 160 11.25 -25.44 14.12
C SER A 160 10.60 -24.98 12.80
N ARG A 161 11.27 -24.07 12.08
CA ARG A 161 10.87 -23.62 10.72
C ARG A 161 10.72 -24.78 9.73
N ALA A 162 11.59 -25.78 9.83
CA ALA A 162 11.54 -26.97 8.97
C ALA A 162 10.28 -27.81 9.23
N ILE A 163 9.95 -28.04 10.52
CA ILE A 163 8.74 -28.75 10.92
C ILE A 163 7.50 -27.97 10.49
N GLU A 164 7.48 -26.64 10.71
CA GLU A 164 6.36 -25.80 10.26
C GLU A 164 6.10 -25.97 8.76
N ARG A 165 7.14 -25.87 7.94
CA ARG A 165 7.05 -26.02 6.47
C ARG A 165 6.60 -27.41 6.03
N GLU A 166 7.02 -28.46 6.75
CA GLU A 166 6.52 -29.82 6.54
C GLU A 166 5.01 -29.90 6.86
N ARG A 167 4.59 -29.39 8.02
CA ARG A 167 3.18 -29.38 8.45
C ARG A 167 2.29 -28.55 7.53
N GLU A 168 2.77 -27.42 7.01
CA GLU A 168 2.09 -26.63 5.97
C GLU A 168 1.87 -27.46 4.71
N SER A 169 2.89 -28.22 4.29
CA SER A 169 2.81 -29.10 3.11
C SER A 169 1.78 -30.23 3.30
N LEU A 170 1.61 -30.74 4.52
CA LEU A 170 0.58 -31.72 4.87
C LEU A 170 -0.82 -31.09 4.93
N SER A 171 -0.94 -29.88 5.50
CA SER A 171 -2.20 -29.14 5.61
C SER A 171 -2.76 -28.70 4.26
N SER A 172 -1.89 -28.49 3.27
CA SER A 172 -2.19 -28.11 1.88
C SER A 172 -3.12 -29.07 1.11
N ARG A 173 -3.59 -30.15 1.74
CA ARG A 173 -4.53 -31.14 1.21
C ARG A 173 -5.95 -30.98 1.75
N ARG A 174 -6.19 -30.05 2.68
CA ARG A 174 -7.47 -29.87 3.40
C ARG A 174 -7.83 -28.38 3.47
N HIS A 175 -9.13 -28.06 3.46
CA HIS A 175 -9.65 -26.69 3.68
C HIS A 175 -9.89 -26.36 5.17
N SER A 176 -9.65 -27.32 6.06
CA SER A 176 -9.83 -27.18 7.50
C SER A 176 -8.49 -26.94 8.19
N PRO A 177 -8.50 -26.33 9.39
CA PRO A 177 -7.31 -26.23 10.23
C PRO A 177 -6.63 -27.60 10.40
N PRO A 178 -5.28 -27.65 10.50
CA PRO A 178 -4.58 -28.88 10.84
C PRO A 178 -5.11 -29.51 12.13
N ASP A 179 -5.08 -30.82 12.26
CA ASP A 179 -5.35 -31.49 13.54
C ASP A 179 -4.26 -31.17 14.58
N GLU A 180 -4.48 -31.53 15.84
CA GLU A 180 -3.56 -31.24 16.94
C GLU A 180 -2.15 -31.81 16.69
N ALA A 181 -2.06 -33.02 16.16
CA ALA A 181 -0.79 -33.67 15.81
C ALA A 181 0.01 -32.90 14.74
N ASN A 182 -0.67 -32.24 13.80
CA ASN A 182 -0.09 -31.44 12.72
C ASN A 182 -0.27 -29.92 12.93
N SER A 183 -0.41 -29.47 14.17
CA SER A 183 -0.72 -28.07 14.48
C SER A 183 0.31 -27.07 13.94
N LEU A 184 -0.20 -25.94 13.44
CA LEU A 184 0.58 -24.74 13.07
C LEU A 184 0.44 -23.60 14.10
N GLY A 185 -0.23 -23.87 15.22
CA GLY A 185 -0.51 -22.90 16.27
C GLY A 185 -2.02 -22.66 16.48
N PRO A 186 -2.37 -21.72 17.36
CA PRO A 186 -3.73 -21.51 17.83
C PRO A 186 -4.62 -20.72 16.86
N TYR A 187 -4.05 -19.99 15.89
CA TYR A 187 -4.83 -19.08 15.05
C TYR A 187 -4.79 -19.50 13.57
N TRP A 188 -5.97 -19.65 12.97
CA TRP A 188 -6.12 -20.14 11.60
C TRP A 188 -7.28 -19.45 10.87
N ILE A 189 -7.06 -19.13 9.59
CA ILE A 189 -8.11 -18.72 8.65
C ILE A 189 -7.93 -19.54 7.38
N SER A 190 -8.97 -20.26 6.95
CA SER A 190 -8.96 -20.97 5.67
C SER A 190 -9.61 -20.15 4.56
N LEU A 191 -9.06 -20.26 3.35
CA LEU A 191 -9.56 -19.59 2.15
C LEU A 191 -10.16 -20.59 1.15
N THR A 192 -10.96 -20.08 0.23
CA THR A 192 -11.48 -20.82 -0.92
C THR A 192 -10.36 -21.29 -1.84
N SER A 193 -10.48 -22.49 -2.40
CA SER A 193 -9.58 -22.97 -3.44
C SER A 193 -8.12 -23.13 -2.99
N PHE A 194 -7.36 -23.94 -3.74
CA PHE A 194 -5.94 -24.19 -3.51
C PHE A 194 -5.55 -24.71 -2.12
N ASN A 195 -6.49 -25.03 -1.22
CA ASN A 195 -6.24 -25.31 0.19
C ASN A 195 -5.28 -24.27 0.80
N LEU A 196 -5.53 -22.98 0.56
CA LEU A 196 -4.72 -21.86 1.07
C LEU A 196 -5.26 -21.40 2.44
N SER A 197 -4.37 -20.91 3.30
CA SER A 197 -4.72 -20.43 4.63
C SER A 197 -3.79 -19.32 5.12
N LEU A 198 -4.30 -18.52 6.04
CA LEU A 198 -3.50 -17.65 6.91
C LEU A 198 -3.33 -18.34 8.27
N HIS A 199 -2.12 -18.28 8.84
CA HIS A 199 -1.87 -18.76 10.19
C HIS A 199 -0.77 -17.98 10.90
N ALA A 200 -0.78 -18.07 12.22
CA ALA A 200 0.30 -17.52 13.03
C ALA A 200 1.59 -18.34 12.86
N THR A 201 2.73 -17.70 13.06
CA THR A 201 4.03 -18.36 13.21
C THR A 201 4.78 -17.79 14.40
N PRO A 202 5.51 -18.61 15.19
CA PRO A 202 6.39 -18.10 16.24
C PRO A 202 7.72 -17.61 15.67
N PHE A 203 8.02 -17.91 14.40
CA PHE A 203 9.31 -17.61 13.78
C PHE A 203 9.23 -16.27 13.06
N THR A 204 9.37 -15.18 13.82
CA THR A 204 9.31 -13.80 13.33
C THR A 204 10.27 -13.53 12.17
N SER A 205 11.43 -14.19 12.13
CA SER A 205 12.38 -14.11 11.00
C SER A 205 11.83 -14.61 9.65
N THR A 206 10.66 -15.26 9.62
CA THR A 206 9.98 -15.68 8.39
C THR A 206 8.86 -14.73 7.93
N ILE A 207 8.59 -13.69 8.71
CA ILE A 207 7.64 -12.63 8.35
C ILE A 207 8.32 -11.65 7.40
N GLY A 208 7.62 -11.27 6.32
CA GLY A 208 8.19 -10.48 5.23
C GLY A 208 9.11 -11.26 4.29
N THR A 209 9.13 -12.61 4.39
CA THR A 209 9.93 -13.50 3.54
C THR A 209 9.07 -14.53 2.79
N HIS A 210 9.69 -15.28 1.87
CA HIS A 210 9.04 -16.24 0.97
C HIS A 210 9.49 -17.67 1.31
N GLU A 211 9.11 -18.15 2.48
CA GLU A 211 9.58 -19.41 3.04
C GLU A 211 8.50 -20.44 3.37
N SER A 212 7.23 -20.06 3.29
CA SER A 212 6.14 -20.99 3.58
C SER A 212 5.96 -22.00 2.44
N ALA A 213 5.21 -23.06 2.70
CA ALA A 213 4.72 -23.97 1.67
C ALA A 213 3.39 -23.46 1.07
N LYS A 214 3.40 -22.25 0.51
CA LYS A 214 2.30 -21.46 -0.10
C LYS A 214 1.42 -20.64 0.84
N HIS A 215 1.36 -20.98 2.13
CA HIS A 215 0.49 -20.33 3.09
C HIS A 215 0.92 -18.91 3.44
N ILE A 216 0.00 -18.12 3.98
CA ILE A 216 0.31 -16.76 4.43
C ILE A 216 0.58 -16.82 5.94
N ARG A 217 1.80 -16.46 6.33
CA ARG A 217 2.24 -16.44 7.73
C ARG A 217 2.11 -15.04 8.30
N LEU A 218 1.58 -14.92 9.51
CA LEU A 218 1.53 -13.67 10.26
C LEU A 218 2.13 -13.84 11.66
N GLY A 219 2.57 -12.73 12.25
CA GLY A 219 2.93 -12.72 13.67
C GLY A 219 1.73 -13.10 14.54
N ALA A 220 1.98 -13.73 15.69
CA ALA A 220 0.92 -14.26 16.55
C ALA A 220 -0.09 -13.19 17.00
N GLU A 221 0.39 -12.00 17.37
CA GLU A 221 -0.47 -10.88 17.80
C GLU A 221 -1.37 -10.37 16.68
N ASP A 222 -0.84 -10.26 15.47
CA ASP A 222 -1.60 -9.80 14.31
C ASP A 222 -2.61 -10.84 13.85
N MET A 223 -2.23 -12.12 13.88
CA MET A 223 -3.15 -13.20 13.57
C MET A 223 -4.28 -13.31 14.60
N GLU A 224 -4.01 -13.04 15.88
CA GLU A 224 -5.06 -12.98 16.91
C GLU A 224 -6.09 -11.88 16.62
N LYS A 225 -5.63 -10.70 16.20
CA LYS A 225 -6.53 -9.60 15.80
C LYS A 225 -7.34 -9.99 14.57
N LEU A 226 -6.67 -10.53 13.54
CA LEU A 226 -7.30 -10.90 12.27
C LEU A 226 -8.34 -12.01 12.43
N VAL A 227 -8.05 -13.06 13.19
CA VAL A 227 -8.98 -14.18 13.34
C VAL A 227 -10.28 -13.77 14.06
N ARG A 228 -10.22 -12.76 14.94
CA ARG A 228 -11.40 -12.23 15.65
C ARG A 228 -12.33 -11.43 14.74
N ILE A 229 -11.82 -10.84 13.66
CA ILE A 229 -12.61 -10.07 12.70
C ILE A 229 -12.96 -10.86 11.43
N ALA A 230 -12.21 -11.92 11.12
CA ALA A 230 -12.46 -12.77 9.97
C ALA A 230 -13.84 -13.44 10.06
N ARG A 231 -14.61 -13.39 8.98
CA ARG A 231 -15.94 -14.01 8.87
C ARG A 231 -16.02 -14.79 7.56
N PRO A 232 -16.73 -15.92 7.52
CA PRO A 232 -17.06 -16.57 6.26
C PRO A 232 -17.69 -15.56 5.29
N GLY A 233 -17.23 -15.54 4.03
CA GLY A 233 -17.67 -14.58 3.02
C GLY A 233 -16.80 -13.32 2.89
N MET A 234 -15.90 -13.03 3.83
CA MET A 234 -14.95 -11.92 3.69
C MET A 234 -13.98 -12.20 2.53
N GLU A 235 -13.75 -11.22 1.66
CA GLU A 235 -12.89 -11.37 0.50
C GLU A 235 -11.41 -11.18 0.85
N LEU A 236 -10.54 -11.87 0.11
CA LEU A 236 -9.11 -11.66 0.08
C LEU A 236 -8.64 -11.66 -1.37
N VAL A 237 -7.98 -10.58 -1.80
CA VAL A 237 -7.32 -10.50 -3.11
C VAL A 237 -5.83 -10.73 -2.94
N SER A 238 -5.29 -11.76 -3.58
CA SER A 238 -3.88 -12.10 -3.53
C SER A 238 -3.18 -11.61 -4.79
N VAL A 239 -2.23 -10.67 -4.63
CA VAL A 239 -1.55 -9.99 -5.73
C VAL A 239 -0.04 -10.16 -5.64
N TYR A 240 0.61 -10.17 -6.81
CA TYR A 240 2.07 -10.18 -6.92
C TYR A 240 2.53 -8.92 -7.67
N LEU A 241 2.77 -7.85 -6.91
CA LEU A 241 3.10 -6.52 -7.44
C LEU A 241 4.53 -6.13 -7.09
N GLN A 242 5.50 -6.56 -7.90
CA GLN A 242 6.90 -6.23 -7.65
C GLN A 242 7.18 -4.74 -7.75
N THR A 243 6.66 -4.10 -8.80
CA THR A 243 6.83 -2.68 -9.07
C THR A 243 5.47 -2.04 -9.15
N ARG A 244 5.30 -0.91 -8.48
CA ARG A 244 4.04 -0.17 -8.44
C ARG A 244 4.29 1.31 -8.22
N LEU A 245 3.41 2.12 -8.77
CA LEU A 245 3.40 3.57 -8.62
C LEU A 245 2.26 4.00 -7.70
N ALA A 246 2.43 5.14 -7.05
CA ALA A 246 1.30 5.92 -6.55
C ALA A 246 1.41 7.37 -7.05
N LEU A 247 0.32 7.88 -7.61
CA LEU A 247 0.12 9.31 -7.81
C LEU A 247 -0.77 9.81 -6.69
N THR A 248 -0.18 10.44 -5.68
CA THR A 248 -0.94 10.97 -4.56
C THR A 248 -1.64 12.28 -4.97
N PRO A 249 -2.76 12.65 -4.30
CA PRO A 249 -3.50 13.86 -4.63
C PRO A 249 -2.67 15.14 -4.61
N ASP A 250 -1.56 15.16 -3.84
CA ASP A 250 -0.62 16.29 -3.80
C ASP A 250 0.32 16.41 -5.01
N GLY A 251 0.05 15.62 -6.05
CA GLY A 251 0.85 15.55 -7.27
C GLY A 251 2.18 14.82 -7.11
N ALA A 252 2.46 14.19 -5.97
CA ALA A 252 3.67 13.41 -5.79
C ALA A 252 3.58 12.05 -6.48
N ILE A 253 4.68 11.69 -7.16
CA ILE A 253 4.84 10.42 -7.86
C ILE A 253 5.78 9.55 -7.01
N TRP A 254 5.21 8.50 -6.43
CA TRP A 254 5.94 7.53 -5.63
C TRP A 254 6.14 6.24 -6.40
N LEU A 255 7.31 5.62 -6.25
CA LEU A 255 7.64 4.33 -6.81
C LEU A 255 8.09 3.39 -5.70
N GLU A 256 7.58 2.16 -5.73
CA GLU A 256 8.03 1.07 -4.87
C GLU A 256 8.42 -0.13 -5.74
N ALA A 257 9.55 -0.75 -5.43
CA ALA A 257 10.07 -1.90 -6.16
C ALA A 257 10.60 -3.00 -5.21
N HIS A 258 10.36 -4.26 -5.61
CA HIS A 258 10.74 -5.48 -4.90
C HIS A 258 11.49 -6.46 -5.81
N PRO A 259 12.27 -7.40 -5.24
CA PRO A 259 12.85 -8.50 -5.99
C PRO A 259 11.79 -9.42 -6.61
N ASP A 260 12.06 -9.96 -7.80
CA ASP A 260 11.25 -11.01 -8.40
C ASP A 260 11.53 -12.38 -7.78
N VAL A 261 10.94 -12.63 -6.62
CA VAL A 261 11.09 -13.91 -5.92
C VAL A 261 10.50 -15.10 -6.69
N TYR A 262 9.47 -14.89 -7.53
CA TYR A 262 8.77 -15.95 -8.26
C TYR A 262 9.20 -16.13 -9.71
N GLY A 263 10.09 -15.28 -10.23
CA GLY A 263 10.55 -15.34 -11.62
C GLY A 263 9.47 -14.96 -12.64
N LEU A 264 8.49 -14.13 -12.26
CA LEU A 264 7.38 -13.71 -13.13
C LEU A 264 7.70 -12.48 -14.01
N GLY A 265 8.93 -11.97 -13.93
CA GLY A 265 9.43 -10.87 -14.72
C GLY A 265 9.48 -9.55 -13.94
N GLU A 266 10.45 -8.71 -14.29
CA GLU A 266 10.70 -7.43 -13.62
C GLU A 266 10.38 -6.25 -14.54
N ALA A 267 9.82 -5.19 -13.97
CA ALA A 267 9.61 -3.94 -14.69
C ALA A 267 10.93 -3.19 -14.87
N ASP A 268 11.21 -2.75 -16.09
CA ASP A 268 12.30 -1.81 -16.38
C ASP A 268 11.83 -0.35 -16.27
N ALA A 269 12.75 0.58 -16.47
CA ALA A 269 12.44 2.00 -16.42
C ALA A 269 11.41 2.39 -17.50
N GLU A 270 11.45 1.76 -18.68
CA GLU A 270 10.51 2.04 -19.76
C GLU A 270 9.09 1.53 -19.46
N ALA A 271 8.94 0.45 -18.69
CA ALA A 271 7.65 0.01 -18.16
C ALA A 271 7.05 1.02 -17.17
N VAL A 272 7.87 1.59 -16.29
CA VAL A 272 7.44 2.65 -15.36
C VAL A 272 7.05 3.92 -16.13
N ILE A 273 7.86 4.34 -17.10
CA ILE A 273 7.57 5.52 -17.93
C ILE A 273 6.30 5.33 -18.74
N ARG A 274 6.10 4.15 -19.32
CA ARG A 274 4.87 3.81 -20.04
C ARG A 274 3.64 3.84 -19.13
N ALA A 275 3.76 3.38 -17.88
CA ALA A 275 2.67 3.45 -16.91
C ALA A 275 2.35 4.89 -16.46
N LEU A 276 3.34 5.78 -16.41
CA LEU A 276 3.14 7.20 -16.12
C LEU A 276 2.52 7.98 -17.30
N GLY A 277 2.69 7.50 -18.53
CA GLY A 277 2.17 8.17 -19.72
C GLY A 277 2.71 9.60 -19.84
N GLU A 278 1.80 10.57 -19.96
CA GLU A 278 2.15 12.00 -20.07
C GLU A 278 2.86 12.54 -18.81
N LEU A 279 2.55 12.00 -17.63
CA LEU A 279 3.18 12.40 -16.35
C LEU A 279 4.66 11.99 -16.25
N SER A 280 5.16 11.20 -17.21
CA SER A 280 6.57 10.81 -17.24
C SER A 280 7.53 11.98 -17.39
N VAL A 281 7.06 13.13 -17.90
CA VAL A 281 7.86 14.37 -17.99
C VAL A 281 8.24 14.93 -16.61
N ASP A 282 7.46 14.60 -15.59
CA ASP A 282 7.60 15.08 -14.22
C ASP A 282 8.32 14.10 -13.29
N ALA A 283 8.68 12.95 -13.85
CA ALA A 283 9.38 11.90 -13.15
C ALA A 283 10.89 11.96 -13.40
N ASN A 284 11.65 11.87 -12.31
CA ASN A 284 13.09 11.77 -12.33
C ASN A 284 13.51 10.35 -12.73
N ARG A 285 13.92 10.19 -13.99
CA ARG A 285 14.42 8.92 -14.54
C ARG A 285 15.59 8.32 -13.76
N THR A 286 16.48 9.15 -13.21
CA THR A 286 17.60 8.68 -12.36
C THR A 286 17.09 8.08 -11.06
N ALA A 287 16.10 8.72 -10.42
CA ALA A 287 15.46 8.21 -9.21
C ALA A 287 14.70 6.90 -9.49
N ILE A 288 13.94 6.83 -10.59
CA ILE A 288 13.28 5.58 -11.04
C ILE A 288 14.31 4.45 -11.19
N GLY A 289 15.39 4.70 -11.94
CA GLY A 289 16.44 3.71 -12.14
C GLY A 289 17.10 3.27 -10.83
N LYS A 290 17.28 4.18 -9.87
CA LYS A 290 17.79 3.85 -8.53
C LYS A 290 16.84 2.91 -7.78
N VAL A 291 15.54 3.24 -7.71
CA VAL A 291 14.53 2.42 -7.00
C VAL A 291 14.46 1.01 -7.61
N LEU A 292 14.41 0.91 -8.94
CA LEU A 292 14.36 -0.37 -9.66
C LEU A 292 15.63 -1.22 -9.49
N ARG A 293 16.80 -0.61 -9.27
CA ARG A 293 18.03 -1.36 -8.98
C ARG A 293 18.13 -1.76 -7.51
N GLU A 294 17.82 -0.86 -6.59
CA GLU A 294 18.03 -1.08 -5.16
C GLU A 294 16.94 -1.96 -4.54
N LYS A 295 15.70 -1.89 -5.03
CA LYS A 295 14.55 -2.71 -4.58
C LYS A 295 14.43 -2.79 -3.06
N LYS A 296 14.54 -1.63 -2.43
CA LYS A 296 14.50 -1.47 -0.96
C LYS A 296 13.16 -1.89 -0.37
N GLY A 297 12.13 -1.97 -1.21
CA GLY A 297 10.78 -2.34 -0.81
C GLY A 297 10.13 -1.28 0.07
N VAL A 298 10.40 -0.01 -0.19
CA VAL A 298 9.70 1.13 0.43
C VAL A 298 9.33 2.10 -0.68
N ALA A 299 8.28 2.89 -0.47
CA ALA A 299 7.88 3.92 -1.41
C ALA A 299 8.90 5.09 -1.38
N GLU A 300 9.51 5.39 -2.53
CA GLU A 300 10.43 6.50 -2.72
C GLU A 300 9.83 7.53 -3.69
N LEU A 301 10.02 8.81 -3.38
CA LEU A 301 9.57 9.91 -4.23
C LEU A 301 10.44 9.94 -5.49
N VAL A 302 9.81 9.81 -6.66
CA VAL A 302 10.50 9.83 -7.95
C VAL A 302 10.07 10.98 -8.84
N GLY A 303 9.08 11.78 -8.45
CA GLY A 303 8.64 12.94 -9.22
C GLY A 303 7.56 13.73 -8.51
N ARG A 304 7.24 14.90 -9.05
CA ARG A 304 6.09 15.71 -8.68
C ARG A 304 5.58 16.39 -9.95
N VAL A 305 4.29 16.26 -10.24
CA VAL A 305 3.67 16.73 -11.50
C VAL A 305 3.90 18.24 -11.69
N SER A 306 4.44 18.68 -12.83
CA SER A 306 4.70 20.09 -13.11
C SER A 306 3.38 20.76 -13.46
N GLY A 307 3.05 21.83 -12.74
CA GLY A 307 1.68 22.37 -12.69
C GLY A 307 0.95 21.99 -11.41
N SER A 308 1.40 20.94 -10.70
CA SER A 308 1.02 20.69 -9.29
C SER A 308 1.79 21.58 -8.30
N ARG A 309 2.37 22.70 -8.78
CA ARG A 309 2.55 23.88 -7.92
C ARG A 309 1.20 24.42 -7.42
N GLN A 310 0.09 23.96 -8.00
CA GLN A 310 -1.18 23.89 -7.29
C GLN A 310 -1.32 22.53 -6.60
N SER A 311 -1.41 22.60 -5.27
CA SER A 311 -1.79 21.54 -4.33
C SER A 311 -0.71 20.55 -3.85
N LEU A 312 0.39 21.02 -3.26
CA LEU A 312 0.57 20.65 -1.85
C LEU A 312 -0.74 21.12 -1.19
N GLY A 313 -1.53 20.21 -0.62
CA GLY A 313 -2.91 20.48 -0.15
C GLY A 313 -3.04 21.94 0.23
N GLN A 314 -3.88 22.71 -0.47
CA GLN A 314 -3.92 24.16 -0.29
C GLN A 314 -4.31 24.43 1.17
N GLU A 315 -3.29 24.58 2.00
CA GLU A 315 -3.34 25.23 3.30
C GLU A 315 -3.45 26.73 3.09
N PHE A 316 -3.57 27.25 1.86
CA PHE A 316 -3.55 28.67 1.55
C PHE A 316 -4.29 29.00 0.24
N GLU A 317 -5.23 29.94 0.32
CA GLU A 317 -5.89 30.61 -0.80
C GLU A 317 -5.84 32.13 -0.56
N GLU A 318 -5.80 32.91 -1.64
CA GLU A 318 -5.59 34.34 -1.58
C GLU A 318 -6.40 35.06 -2.67
N SER A 319 -6.93 36.22 -2.31
CA SER A 319 -7.52 37.21 -3.21
C SER A 319 -6.82 38.56 -3.05
N GLU A 320 -7.27 39.57 -3.79
CA GLU A 320 -6.87 40.96 -3.57
C GLU A 320 -7.26 41.45 -2.17
N SER A 321 -8.37 40.95 -1.62
CA SER A 321 -8.97 41.43 -0.38
C SER A 321 -8.50 40.72 0.89
N ALA A 322 -8.13 39.44 0.80
CA ALA A 322 -7.75 38.64 1.96
C ALA A 322 -6.91 37.40 1.59
N THR A 323 -6.23 36.82 2.58
CA THR A 323 -5.66 35.47 2.52
C THR A 323 -6.39 34.57 3.50
N PHE A 324 -6.65 33.32 3.11
CA PHE A 324 -7.25 32.29 3.95
C PHE A 324 -6.33 31.07 3.98
N ARG A 325 -6.03 30.55 5.16
CA ARG A 325 -5.09 29.45 5.33
C ARG A 325 -5.49 28.47 6.42
N CYS A 326 -5.06 27.22 6.31
CA CYS A 326 -5.12 26.26 7.40
C CYS A 326 -3.73 26.14 8.02
N LEU A 327 -3.63 26.26 9.35
CA LEU A 327 -2.35 26.28 10.04
C LEU A 327 -1.85 24.89 10.48
N ASP A 328 -2.76 23.92 10.55
CA ASP A 328 -2.59 22.60 11.15
C ASP A 328 -3.36 21.53 10.35
N CYS A 329 -3.40 21.69 9.03
CA CYS A 329 -3.91 20.66 8.11
C CYS A 329 -2.78 19.73 7.66
N PRO A 330 -3.05 18.43 7.42
CA PRO A 330 -4.28 17.73 7.75
C PRO A 330 -4.51 17.64 9.28
N PRO A 331 -5.76 17.54 9.74
CA PRO A 331 -6.09 17.48 11.16
C PRO A 331 -5.41 16.27 11.83
N GLY A 332 -4.83 16.48 13.00
CA GLY A 332 -4.33 15.38 13.84
C GLY A 332 -5.46 14.64 14.58
N GLU A 333 -5.10 13.72 15.48
CA GLU A 333 -6.02 12.83 16.23
C GLU A 333 -7.14 13.58 16.98
N ASP A 334 -6.93 14.84 17.35
CA ASP A 334 -7.91 15.68 18.04
C ASP A 334 -9.05 16.18 17.12
N ARG A 335 -8.95 15.93 15.79
CA ARG A 335 -9.95 16.27 14.77
C ARG A 335 -10.39 17.73 14.80
N ARG A 336 -9.40 18.60 14.99
CA ARG A 336 -9.54 20.06 15.03
C ARG A 336 -8.61 20.68 14.00
N VAL A 337 -9.06 21.79 13.41
CA VAL A 337 -8.23 22.63 12.54
C VAL A 337 -8.34 24.09 12.94
N THR A 338 -7.24 24.80 12.80
CA THR A 338 -7.05 26.23 12.99
C THR A 338 -6.97 26.90 11.62
N LEU A 339 -8.01 27.63 11.28
CA LEU A 339 -8.17 28.36 10.03
C LEU A 339 -7.86 29.83 10.27
N GLN A 340 -7.03 30.45 9.44
CA GLN A 340 -6.60 31.83 9.58
C GLN A 340 -7.06 32.66 8.38
N LEU A 341 -7.77 33.75 8.66
CA LEU A 341 -8.13 34.79 7.69
C LEU A 341 -7.31 36.04 7.99
N ALA A 342 -6.59 36.55 6.99
CA ALA A 342 -5.85 37.81 7.08
C ALA A 342 -6.38 38.80 6.05
N ALA A 343 -6.81 39.97 6.52
CA ALA A 343 -7.36 41.03 5.70
C ALA A 343 -6.24 41.81 5.00
N LYS A 344 -6.31 41.95 3.67
CA LYS A 344 -5.41 42.80 2.89
C LYS A 344 -5.99 44.19 2.63
N GLU A 345 -7.28 44.32 2.78
CA GLU A 345 -8.06 45.55 2.82
C GLU A 345 -9.17 45.41 3.87
N PRO A 346 -9.91 46.47 4.22
CA PRO A 346 -11.02 46.34 5.16
C PRO A 346 -12.07 45.33 4.68
N ILE A 347 -12.35 44.32 5.51
CA ILE A 347 -13.38 43.30 5.22
C ILE A 347 -14.39 43.21 6.38
N ALA A 348 -15.61 42.76 6.07
CA ALA A 348 -16.63 42.41 7.05
C ALA A 348 -16.94 40.91 6.99
N ILE A 349 -17.07 40.27 8.14
CA ILE A 349 -17.54 38.88 8.26
C ILE A 349 -18.92 38.84 8.91
N ASP A 350 -19.80 38.01 8.35
CA ASP A 350 -21.17 37.85 8.82
C ASP A 350 -21.24 36.90 10.01
N GLY A 351 -21.10 37.46 11.21
CA GLY A 351 -21.11 36.72 12.47
C GLY A 351 -19.71 36.46 13.03
N GLU A 352 -19.65 35.73 14.15
CA GLU A 352 -18.40 35.45 14.87
C GLU A 352 -17.52 34.41 14.19
N TYR A 353 -18.09 33.63 13.27
CA TYR A 353 -17.44 32.51 12.61
C TYR A 353 -17.82 32.54 11.11
N PRO A 354 -16.88 32.78 10.18
CA PRO A 354 -17.20 32.97 8.76
C PRO A 354 -17.00 31.70 7.92
N ILE A 355 -17.29 30.51 8.46
CA ILE A 355 -16.90 29.24 7.82
C ILE A 355 -18.12 28.45 7.34
N GLU A 356 -18.03 28.00 6.08
CA GLU A 356 -18.93 27.03 5.45
C GLU A 356 -18.10 25.84 4.95
N VAL A 357 -18.61 24.61 5.06
CA VAL A 357 -17.91 23.41 4.59
C VAL A 357 -18.79 22.60 3.68
N LEU A 358 -18.23 22.19 2.54
CA LEU A 358 -18.88 21.39 1.52
C LEU A 358 -18.26 20.00 1.50
N ASN A 359 -19.07 18.96 1.25
CA ASN A 359 -18.56 17.64 0.95
C ASN A 359 -18.10 17.53 -0.52
N ALA A 360 -17.50 16.40 -0.88
CA ALA A 360 -17.04 16.12 -2.25
C ALA A 360 -18.12 16.24 -3.35
N ALA A 361 -19.40 16.16 -2.99
CA ALA A 361 -20.53 16.36 -3.91
C ALA A 361 -21.01 17.83 -3.97
N GLY A 362 -20.32 18.75 -3.32
CA GLY A 362 -20.66 20.17 -3.30
C GLY A 362 -21.84 20.53 -2.39
N ASN A 363 -22.26 19.63 -1.49
CA ASN A 363 -23.33 19.91 -0.53
C ASN A 363 -22.75 20.51 0.74
N VAL A 364 -23.38 21.56 1.26
CA VAL A 364 -23.02 22.15 2.56
C VAL A 364 -23.29 21.14 3.67
N VAL A 365 -22.25 20.78 4.41
CA VAL A 365 -22.29 19.87 5.56
C VAL A 365 -22.07 20.58 6.90
N PHE A 366 -21.41 21.74 6.85
CA PHE A 366 -21.28 22.63 7.99
C PHE A 366 -21.49 24.07 7.52
N THR A 367 -22.22 24.83 8.32
CA THR A 367 -22.30 26.28 8.18
C THR A 367 -22.42 26.86 9.56
N SER A 368 -21.72 27.96 9.80
CA SER A 368 -21.76 28.68 11.04
C SER A 368 -23.04 29.52 11.12
N SER A 369 -23.57 29.68 12.33
CA SER A 369 -24.74 30.52 12.55
C SER A 369 -24.44 31.96 12.15
N THR A 370 -25.24 32.54 11.26
CA THR A 370 -25.19 33.97 10.92
C THR A 370 -25.79 34.84 12.03
N LEU A 371 -26.26 34.25 13.13
CA LEU A 371 -26.78 34.97 14.30
C LEU A 371 -25.59 35.53 15.10
N GLY A 372 -25.13 36.71 14.73
CA GLY A 372 -24.06 37.42 15.43
C GLY A 372 -23.91 38.84 14.89
N THR A 373 -23.26 39.71 15.66
CA THR A 373 -22.92 41.06 15.19
C THR A 373 -21.83 40.93 14.11
N PRO A 374 -21.98 41.55 12.92
CA PRO A 374 -20.94 41.54 11.91
C PRO A 374 -19.62 42.08 12.47
N VAL A 375 -18.53 41.36 12.23
CA VAL A 375 -17.20 41.77 12.68
C VAL A 375 -16.48 42.45 11.52
N LYS A 376 -15.96 43.65 11.77
CA LYS A 376 -15.11 44.36 10.80
C LYS A 376 -13.67 44.06 11.11
N MET A 377 -12.91 43.67 10.09
CA MET A 377 -11.46 43.48 10.15
C MET A 377 -10.78 44.62 9.40
N ALA A 378 -9.82 45.28 10.04
CA ALA A 378 -9.00 46.31 9.41
C ALA A 378 -7.97 45.68 8.45
N GLN A 379 -7.43 46.48 7.53
CA GLN A 379 -6.30 46.05 6.71
C GLN A 379 -5.12 45.61 7.59
N GLY A 380 -4.56 44.43 7.30
CA GLY A 380 -3.47 43.81 8.04
C GLY A 380 -3.94 43.04 9.28
N GLU A 381 -5.22 43.06 9.64
CA GLU A 381 -5.76 42.30 10.76
C GLU A 381 -5.82 40.80 10.41
N ILE A 382 -5.44 39.96 11.38
CA ILE A 382 -5.43 38.50 11.27
C ILE A 382 -6.36 37.95 12.33
N ARG A 383 -7.21 37.00 11.95
CA ARG A 383 -8.05 36.23 12.86
C ARG A 383 -7.91 34.74 12.62
N ASN A 384 -7.86 33.98 13.70
CA ASN A 384 -7.82 32.53 13.69
C ASN A 384 -9.15 31.97 14.21
N PHE A 385 -9.60 30.89 13.60
CA PHE A 385 -10.85 30.20 13.89
C PHE A 385 -10.54 28.73 14.09
N ILE A 386 -10.88 28.19 15.26
CA ILE A 386 -10.68 26.76 15.53
C ILE A 386 -11.99 26.04 15.28
N TRP A 387 -11.99 25.06 14.39
CA TRP A 387 -13.15 24.28 14.02
C TRP A 387 -12.93 22.83 14.42
N GLU A 388 -13.88 22.25 15.14
CA GLU A 388 -13.96 20.81 15.36
C GLU A 388 -14.65 20.19 14.14
N LEU A 389 -14.02 19.21 13.47
CA LEU A 389 -14.47 18.60 12.22
C LEU A 389 -15.85 17.92 12.36
N THR A 390 -16.90 18.73 12.41
CA THR A 390 -18.26 18.36 12.74
C THR A 390 -19.24 18.97 11.73
N ASP A 391 -20.38 18.32 11.54
CA ASP A 391 -21.49 18.87 10.75
C ASP A 391 -22.22 19.99 11.52
N THR A 392 -23.20 20.65 10.88
CA THR A 392 -24.03 21.70 11.53
C THR A 392 -24.78 21.20 12.78
N HIS A 393 -24.92 19.88 12.98
CA HIS A 393 -25.56 19.28 14.16
C HIS A 393 -24.55 18.86 15.23
N GLY A 394 -23.27 19.21 15.08
CA GLY A 394 -22.19 18.84 16.01
C GLY A 394 -21.76 17.38 15.93
N ARG A 395 -22.12 16.64 14.86
CA ARG A 395 -21.70 15.25 14.67
C ARG A 395 -20.37 15.21 13.93
N PRO A 396 -19.43 14.32 14.28
CA PRO A 396 -18.17 14.22 13.55
C PRO A 396 -18.38 13.99 12.06
N LEU A 397 -17.64 14.73 11.22
CA LEU A 397 -17.68 14.53 9.78
C LEU A 397 -17.12 13.15 9.41
N PRO A 398 -17.72 12.43 8.45
CA PRO A 398 -17.12 11.22 7.89
C PRO A 398 -15.74 11.50 7.29
N MET A 399 -14.89 10.48 7.18
CA MET A 399 -13.63 10.63 6.43
C MET A 399 -13.93 10.92 4.97
N GLY A 400 -13.15 11.82 4.37
CA GLY A 400 -13.34 12.19 2.98
C GLY A 400 -12.78 13.57 2.65
N GLN A 401 -13.03 13.97 1.41
CA GLN A 401 -12.69 15.29 0.92
C GLN A 401 -13.79 16.30 1.25
N TYR A 402 -13.36 17.44 1.75
CA TYR A 402 -14.18 18.59 2.04
C TYR A 402 -13.57 19.85 1.42
N THR A 403 -14.39 20.87 1.27
CA THR A 403 -13.97 22.22 0.91
C THR A 403 -14.42 23.17 1.99
N VAL A 404 -13.48 23.82 2.67
CA VAL A 404 -13.73 24.80 3.72
C VAL A 404 -13.69 26.18 3.09
N ARG A 405 -14.76 26.95 3.22
CA ARG A 405 -14.90 28.30 2.67
C ARG A 405 -14.91 29.34 3.79
N ALA A 406 -14.08 30.37 3.67
CA ALA A 406 -14.19 31.58 4.46
C ALA A 406 -15.04 32.63 3.72
N LEU A 407 -16.13 33.07 4.32
CA LEU A 407 -17.09 34.03 3.76
C LEU A 407 -16.85 35.44 4.31
N PHE A 408 -16.71 36.45 3.45
CA PHE A 408 -16.50 37.85 3.86
C PHE A 408 -16.96 38.84 2.79
N ARG A 409 -17.09 40.13 3.15
CA ARG A 409 -17.38 41.25 2.25
C ARG A 409 -16.25 42.28 2.26
N PRO A 410 -15.51 42.46 1.16
CA PRO A 410 -14.53 43.52 1.04
C PRO A 410 -15.21 44.89 0.92
N ASN A 411 -14.79 45.88 1.71
CA ASN A 411 -15.28 47.27 1.66
C ASN A 411 -16.82 47.44 1.65
N GLY A 412 -17.57 46.48 2.20
CA GLY A 412 -19.04 46.50 2.16
C GLY A 412 -19.67 46.16 0.79
N GLY A 413 -18.88 45.62 -0.14
CA GLY A 413 -19.33 45.12 -1.44
C GLY A 413 -19.97 43.73 -1.39
N GLU A 414 -19.98 43.03 -2.53
CA GLU A 414 -20.60 41.69 -2.65
C GLU A 414 -19.92 40.63 -1.77
N PRO A 415 -20.66 39.60 -1.31
CA PRO A 415 -20.08 38.45 -0.61
C PRO A 415 -19.07 37.71 -1.46
N THR A 416 -17.89 37.49 -0.89
CA THR A 416 -16.77 36.76 -1.48
C THR A 416 -16.43 35.56 -0.60
N ALA A 417 -15.86 34.52 -1.22
CA ALA A 417 -15.38 33.34 -0.51
C ALA A 417 -13.98 32.93 -0.95
N LEU A 418 -13.16 32.47 -0.01
CA LEU A 418 -11.91 31.74 -0.27
C LEU A 418 -12.07 30.29 0.19
N SER A 419 -11.59 29.31 -0.56
CA SER A 419 -11.93 27.88 -0.46
C SER A 419 -10.71 26.93 -0.34
N LEU A 420 -10.46 26.40 0.84
CA LEU A 420 -9.38 25.43 1.05
C LEU A 420 -9.89 23.99 0.91
N PRO A 421 -9.19 23.10 0.19
CA PRO A 421 -9.44 21.67 0.30
C PRO A 421 -9.01 21.19 1.68
N LEU A 422 -9.89 20.44 2.34
CA LEU A 422 -9.61 19.77 3.59
C LEU A 422 -9.84 18.28 3.43
N TRP A 423 -8.86 17.48 3.84
CA TRP A 423 -9.06 16.06 4.03
C TRP A 423 -9.33 15.80 5.49
N ALA A 424 -10.47 15.19 5.80
CA ALA A 424 -10.69 14.60 7.11
C ALA A 424 -10.09 13.19 7.08
N ASP A 425 -8.84 13.07 7.50
CA ASP A 425 -8.18 11.82 7.87
C ASP A 425 -8.38 11.52 9.36
N GLN A 426 -7.63 10.57 9.92
CA GLN A 426 -7.84 10.04 11.28
C GLN A 426 -7.50 11.04 12.37
#